data_AF-A0A9C9W1Z8-F1
#
_entry.id   AF-A0A9C9W1Z8-F1
#
_cell.length_a   1.000
_cell.length_b   1.000
_cell.length_c   1.000
_cell.angle_alpha   90.00
_cell.angle_beta   90.00
_cell.angle_gamma   90.00
#
_symmetry.space_group_name_H-M   'P 1'
#
loop_
_entity.id
_entity.type
_entity.pdbx_description
1 polymer ?
#
loop_
_entity_poly.entity_id
_entity_poly.type
_entity_poly.pdbx_seq_one_letter_code
_entity_poly.pdbx_strand_id
1 'polypeptide(L)'
;MHPPPKHVRIRFQPYSPEQEMESNSRLQYLPISFFSMVMGLAGLTIAWEKVCHLYRLDHSIFMALLAVTTSVFGLLTLLYLYKIIRYRQEVIEEWSHPIKISFVPTVSISLLLLSIAYLPVSRAASLGLWTAGAILHLIITLMVV
;
A
#
# COMPACT_ATOMS: atom_id res chain seq x y z
N MET A 1 -62.66 -6.73 27.30
CA MET A 1 -61.50 -6.66 28.22
C MET A 1 -60.24 -6.52 27.38
N HIS A 2 -59.70 -5.30 27.28
CA HIS A 2 -58.46 -5.01 26.56
C HIS A 2 -57.28 -5.13 27.56
N PRO A 3 -56.18 -5.84 27.26
CA PRO A 3 -55.01 -5.83 28.15
C PRO A 3 -54.35 -4.43 28.14
N PRO A 4 -53.81 -3.96 29.27
CA PRO A 4 -53.16 -2.66 29.35
C PRO A 4 -51.85 -2.64 28.54
N PRO A 5 -51.45 -1.47 27.99
CA PRO A 5 -50.23 -1.36 27.20
C PRO A 5 -48.98 -1.54 28.07
N LYS A 6 -48.02 -2.32 27.56
CA LYS A 6 -46.73 -2.57 28.23
C LYS A 6 -45.90 -1.28 28.24
N HIS A 7 -45.58 -0.78 29.44
CA HIS A 7 -44.67 0.34 29.60
C HIS A 7 -43.26 -0.04 29.09
N VAL A 8 -42.86 0.54 27.96
CA VAL A 8 -41.49 0.46 27.44
C VAL A 8 -40.60 1.26 28.40
N ARG A 9 -39.87 0.58 29.30
CA ARG A 9 -38.84 1.23 30.10
C ARG A 9 -37.64 1.52 29.20
N ILE A 10 -37.56 2.75 28.69
CA ILE A 10 -36.35 3.26 28.07
C ILE A 10 -35.30 3.35 29.18
N ARG A 11 -34.38 2.39 29.22
CA ARG A 11 -33.20 2.44 30.09
C ARG A 11 -32.30 3.52 29.52
N PHE A 12 -32.31 4.70 30.14
CA PHE A 12 -31.27 5.69 29.93
C PHE A 12 -29.96 5.10 30.44
N GLN A 13 -29.21 4.49 29.54
CA GLN A 13 -27.80 4.19 29.77
C GLN A 13 -27.12 5.57 29.85
N PRO A 14 -26.53 5.96 30.99
CA PRO A 14 -25.77 7.20 31.04
C PRO A 14 -24.64 7.10 30.01
N TYR A 15 -24.54 8.12 29.17
CA TYR A 15 -23.41 8.28 28.27
C TYR A 15 -22.16 8.44 29.15
N SER A 16 -21.36 7.38 29.26
CA SER A 16 -20.05 7.42 29.90
C SER A 16 -19.08 8.06 28.90
N PRO A 17 -18.56 9.28 29.15
CA PRO A 17 -17.63 9.95 28.24
C PRO A 17 -16.24 9.27 28.18
N GLU A 18 -16.07 8.12 28.84
CA GLU A 18 -14.82 7.39 28.99
C GLU A 18 -14.61 6.33 27.89
N GLN A 19 -15.57 6.12 26.98
CA GLN A 19 -15.36 5.24 25.84
C GLN A 19 -14.59 5.96 24.72
N GLU A 20 -13.28 5.71 24.73
CA GLU A 20 -12.38 5.61 23.58
C GLU A 20 -11.99 6.92 22.86
N MET A 21 -11.25 7.77 23.58
CA MET A 21 -10.04 8.36 22.97
C MET A 21 -8.91 7.31 22.91
N GLU A 22 -9.20 6.08 22.50
CA GLU A 22 -8.16 5.31 21.83
C GLU A 22 -7.95 6.04 20.52
N SER A 23 -6.79 6.69 20.39
CA SER A 23 -6.28 7.07 19.08
C SER A 23 -6.05 5.78 18.31
N ASN A 24 -7.12 5.18 17.80
CA ASN A 24 -7.13 4.08 16.85
C ASN A 24 -6.30 4.59 15.69
N SER A 25 -5.03 4.22 15.72
CA SER A 25 -4.01 4.90 14.96
C SER A 25 -4.34 4.61 13.52
N ARG A 26 -4.68 5.63 12.73
CA ARG A 26 -5.07 5.46 11.32
C ARG A 26 -4.05 4.63 10.51
N LEU A 27 -2.80 4.55 11.00
CA LEU A 27 -1.76 3.63 10.51
C LEU A 27 -2.09 2.14 10.64
N GLN A 28 -2.76 1.69 11.71
CA GLN A 28 -3.16 0.29 11.93
C GLN A 28 -4.10 -0.19 10.79
N TYR A 29 -4.94 0.73 10.29
CA TYR A 29 -5.84 0.46 9.19
C TYR A 29 -5.25 0.71 7.80
N LEU A 30 -3.96 1.04 7.65
CA LEU A 30 -3.35 1.19 6.34
C LEU A 30 -3.32 -0.18 5.63
N PRO A 31 -4.16 -0.44 4.62
CA PRO A 31 -4.17 -1.71 3.91
C PRO A 31 -2.99 -1.77 2.93
N ILE A 32 -2.48 -2.97 2.70
CA ILE A 32 -1.44 -3.22 1.71
C ILE A 32 -1.85 -2.80 0.28
N SER A 33 -3.15 -2.67 0.01
CA SER A 33 -3.69 -2.25 -1.28
C SER A 33 -3.23 -0.85 -1.72
N PHE A 34 -2.75 0.02 -0.81
CA PHE A 34 -2.16 1.32 -1.19
C PHE A 34 -0.94 1.17 -2.12
N PHE A 35 -0.22 0.05 -2.08
CA PHE A 35 0.87 -0.21 -3.03
C PHE A 35 0.37 -0.32 -4.49
N SER A 36 -0.90 -0.63 -4.71
CA SER A 36 -1.51 -0.58 -6.06
C SER A 36 -1.45 0.81 -6.67
N MET A 37 -1.49 1.87 -5.85
CA MET A 37 -1.31 3.25 -6.31
C MET A 37 0.10 3.45 -6.88
N VAL A 38 1.13 2.94 -6.19
CA VAL A 38 2.52 3.00 -6.68
C VAL A 38 2.67 2.21 -7.97
N MET A 39 2.06 1.02 -8.04
CA MET A 39 2.06 0.22 -9.26
C MET A 39 1.51 1.02 -10.45
N GLY A 40 0.38 1.74 -10.26
CA GLY A 40 -0.19 2.62 -11.28
C GLY A 40 0.70 3.82 -11.64
N LEU A 41 1.26 4.52 -10.64
CA LEU A 41 2.16 5.64 -10.85
C LEU A 41 3.46 5.24 -11.57
N ALA A 42 4.01 4.06 -11.23
CA ALA A 42 5.18 3.52 -11.90
C ALA A 42 4.87 3.17 -13.36
N GLY A 43 3.70 2.57 -13.64
CA GLY A 43 3.22 2.35 -15.00
C GLY A 43 3.11 3.65 -15.81
N LEU A 44 2.54 4.70 -15.22
CA LEU A 44 2.46 6.03 -15.84
C LEU A 44 3.85 6.63 -16.09
N THR A 45 4.76 6.51 -15.13
CA THR A 45 6.15 7.01 -15.25
C THR A 45 6.88 6.33 -16.41
N ILE A 46 6.77 5.01 -16.53
CA ILE A 46 7.38 4.24 -17.63
C ILE A 46 6.72 4.60 -18.96
N ALA A 47 5.40 4.75 -19.01
CA ALA A 47 4.71 5.16 -20.22
C ALA A 47 5.18 6.55 -20.69
N TRP A 48 5.34 7.49 -19.76
CA TRP A 48 5.83 8.83 -20.07
C TRP A 48 7.29 8.83 -20.55
N GLU A 49 8.15 7.99 -19.96
CA GLU A 49 9.51 7.75 -20.44
C GLU A 49 9.53 7.34 -21.91
N LYS A 50 8.65 6.41 -22.30
CA LYS A 50 8.54 5.96 -23.69
C LYS A 50 8.06 7.06 -24.63
N VAL A 51 7.13 7.92 -24.19
CA VAL A 51 6.69 9.08 -24.96
C VAL A 51 7.84 10.07 -25.16
N CYS A 52 8.59 10.40 -24.10
CA CYS A 52 9.77 11.25 -24.19
C CYS A 52 10.81 10.67 -25.16
N HIS A 53 11.06 9.37 -25.11
CA HIS A 53 12.00 8.70 -26.00
C HIS A 53 11.54 8.70 -27.47
N LEU A 54 10.26 8.43 -27.73
CA LEU A 54 9.71 8.35 -29.09
C LEU A 54 9.60 9.73 -29.77
N TYR A 55 9.15 10.73 -29.02
CA TYR A 55 8.91 12.09 -29.52
C TYR A 55 10.07 13.06 -29.26
N ARG A 56 11.19 12.57 -28.69
CA ARG A 56 12.37 13.37 -28.30
C ARG A 56 12.01 14.58 -27.43
N LEU A 57 11.05 14.40 -26.54
CA LEU A 57 10.62 15.46 -25.62
C LEU A 57 11.62 15.62 -24.47
N ASP A 58 11.53 16.76 -23.80
CA ASP A 58 12.29 17.01 -22.59
C ASP A 58 11.91 16.01 -21.48
N HIS A 59 12.91 15.59 -20.71
CA HIS A 59 12.76 14.57 -19.66
C HIS A 59 12.31 15.14 -18.31
N SER A 60 12.06 16.45 -18.21
CA SER A 60 11.63 17.11 -16.97
C SER A 60 10.38 16.47 -16.36
N ILE A 61 9.37 16.15 -17.17
CA ILE A 61 8.12 15.54 -16.69
C ILE A 61 8.38 14.10 -16.22
N PHE A 62 9.17 13.32 -16.97
CA PHE A 62 9.58 11.98 -16.55
C PHE A 62 10.30 12.00 -15.20
N MET A 63 11.25 12.92 -15.01
CA MET A 63 12.00 13.07 -13.76
C MET A 63 11.07 13.45 -12.59
N ALA A 64 10.10 14.34 -12.82
CA ALA A 64 9.11 14.70 -11.81
C ALA A 64 8.22 13.49 -11.43
N LEU A 65 7.73 12.73 -12.40
CA LEU A 65 6.95 11.52 -12.16
C LEU A 65 7.75 10.44 -11.43
N LEU A 66 9.02 10.26 -11.82
CA LEU A 66 9.92 9.31 -11.17
C LEU A 66 10.17 9.69 -9.71
N ALA A 67 10.41 10.97 -9.43
CA ALA A 67 10.60 11.47 -8.07
C ALA A 67 9.34 11.28 -7.21
N VAL A 68 8.16 11.62 -7.74
CA VAL A 68 6.88 11.41 -7.04
C VAL A 68 6.65 9.93 -6.77
N THR A 69 6.78 9.07 -7.78
CA THR A 69 6.55 7.63 -7.65
C THR A 69 7.49 7.01 -6.63
N THR A 70 8.78 7.36 -6.68
CA THR A 70 9.79 6.88 -5.73
C THR A 70 9.50 7.37 -4.31
N SER A 71 9.09 8.63 -4.15
CA SER A 71 8.76 9.21 -2.84
C SER A 71 7.54 8.53 -2.22
N VAL A 72 6.48 8.30 -3.00
CA VAL A 72 5.28 7.59 -2.53
C VAL A 72 5.61 6.14 -2.18
N PHE A 73 6.41 5.44 -3.00
CA PHE A 73 6.85 4.09 -2.69
C PHE A 73 7.66 4.02 -1.39
N GLY A 74 8.63 4.91 -1.23
CA GLY A 74 9.46 5.01 -0.02
C GLY A 74 8.61 5.28 1.22
N LEU A 75 7.69 6.25 1.14
CA LEU A 75 6.79 6.57 2.25
C LEU A 75 5.91 5.38 2.65
N LEU A 76 5.26 4.73 1.68
CA LEU A 76 4.41 3.57 1.97
C LEU A 76 5.23 2.40 2.51
N THR A 77 6.44 2.18 2.01
CA THR A 77 7.35 1.14 2.51
C THR A 77 7.73 1.39 3.96
N LEU A 78 8.08 2.62 4.33
CA LEU A 78 8.43 2.98 5.70
C LEU A 78 7.22 2.83 6.65
N LEU A 79 6.05 3.31 6.23
CA LEU A 79 4.82 3.18 7.03
C LEU A 79 4.43 1.72 7.22
N TYR A 80 4.54 0.90 6.17
CA TYR A 80 4.20 -0.52 6.23
C TYR A 80 5.24 -1.30 7.05
N LEU A 81 6.53 -0.99 6.94
CA LEU A 81 7.56 -1.59 7.77
C LEU A 81 7.38 -1.24 9.25
N TYR A 82 7.02 0.01 9.55
CA TYR A 82 6.65 0.43 10.90
C TYR A 82 5.43 -0.36 11.42
N LYS A 83 4.41 -0.55 10.59
CA LYS A 83 3.24 -1.37 10.91
C LYS A 83 3.63 -2.83 11.20
N ILE A 84 4.51 -3.44 10.42
CA ILE A 84 4.99 -4.81 10.65
C ILE A 84 5.69 -4.94 12.01
N ILE A 85 6.52 -3.96 12.38
CA ILE A 85 7.28 -4.00 13.64
C ILE A 85 6.35 -3.80 14.86
N ARG A 86 5.41 -2.85 14.77
CA ARG A 86 4.58 -2.46 15.93
C ARG A 86 3.28 -3.26 16.06
N TYR A 87 2.69 -3.69 14.94
CA TYR A 87 1.36 -4.31 14.85
C TYR A 87 1.39 -5.64 14.09
N ARG A 88 2.34 -6.52 14.43
CA ARG A 88 2.52 -7.82 13.75
C ARG A 88 1.26 -8.69 13.75
N GLN A 89 0.48 -8.66 14.84
CA GLN A 89 -0.77 -9.43 14.94
C GLN A 89 -1.81 -8.99 13.89
N GLU A 90 -1.98 -7.68 13.70
CA GLU A 90 -2.89 -7.15 12.68
C GLU A 90 -2.44 -7.47 11.25
N VAL A 91 -1.12 -7.51 10.99
CA VAL A 91 -0.60 -7.90 9.66
C VAL A 91 -0.93 -9.36 9.35
N ILE A 92 -0.82 -10.25 10.34
CA ILE A 92 -1.17 -11.68 10.17
C ILE A 92 -2.67 -11.82 9.88
N GLU A 93 -3.51 -11.07 10.59
CA GLU A 93 -4.96 -11.04 10.35
C GLU A 93 -5.32 -10.39 9.00
N GLU A 94 -4.50 -9.45 8.53
CA GLU A 94 -4.63 -8.86 7.20
C GLU A 94 -4.32 -9.89 6.11
N TRP A 95 -3.27 -10.70 6.30
CA TRP A 95 -2.81 -11.70 5.34
C TRP A 95 -3.72 -12.93 5.27
N SER A 96 -4.43 -13.26 6.36
CA SER A 96 -5.42 -14.35 6.35
C SER A 96 -6.71 -13.99 5.58
N HIS A 97 -6.91 -12.71 5.25
CA HIS A 97 -8.09 -12.27 4.53
C HIS A 97 -7.95 -12.57 3.01
N PRO A 98 -8.88 -13.35 2.40
CA PRO A 98 -8.74 -13.86 1.03
C PRO A 98 -8.65 -12.76 -0.04
N ILE A 99 -9.17 -11.57 0.24
CA ILE A 99 -9.07 -10.41 -0.66
C ILE A 99 -7.70 -9.71 -0.55
N LYS A 100 -7.12 -9.63 0.66
CA LYS A 100 -5.94 -8.81 0.92
C LYS A 100 -4.64 -9.51 0.56
N ILE A 101 -4.61 -10.85 0.65
CA ILE A 101 -3.46 -11.65 0.24
C ILE A 101 -3.07 -11.42 -1.23
N SER A 102 -4.06 -11.20 -2.11
CA SER A 102 -3.87 -10.88 -3.53
C SER A 102 -3.14 -9.55 -3.77
N PHE A 103 -3.10 -8.66 -2.77
CA PHE A 103 -2.38 -7.39 -2.84
C PHE A 103 -0.96 -7.49 -2.29
N VAL A 104 -0.57 -8.57 -1.61
CA VAL A 104 0.82 -8.76 -1.12
C VAL A 104 1.85 -8.69 -2.24
N PRO A 105 1.65 -9.31 -3.42
CA PRO A 105 2.58 -9.18 -4.54
C PRO A 105 2.77 -7.75 -5.04
N THR A 106 1.82 -6.83 -4.81
CA THR A 106 1.90 -5.47 -5.36
C THR A 106 3.14 -4.71 -4.88
N VAL A 107 3.63 -4.98 -3.67
CA VAL A 107 4.89 -4.41 -3.15
C VAL A 107 6.07 -4.79 -4.05
N SER A 108 6.19 -6.09 -4.36
CA SER A 108 7.26 -6.61 -5.22
C SER A 108 7.13 -6.15 -6.68
N ILE A 109 5.89 -6.07 -7.20
CA ILE A 109 5.62 -5.58 -8.56
C ILE A 109 5.98 -4.09 -8.66
N SER A 110 5.65 -3.27 -7.66
CA SER A 110 6.06 -1.87 -7.60
C SER A 110 7.58 -1.72 -7.64
N LEU A 111 8.33 -2.56 -6.92
CA LEU A 111 9.80 -2.62 -6.98
C LEU A 111 10.33 -2.90 -8.38
N LEU A 112 9.76 -3.91 -9.05
CA LEU A 112 10.15 -4.30 -10.42
C LEU A 112 9.82 -3.19 -11.43
N LEU A 113 8.66 -2.54 -11.31
CA LEU A 113 8.31 -1.40 -12.17
C LEU A 113 9.24 -0.21 -11.91
N LEU A 114 9.57 0.08 -10.66
CA LEU A 114 10.52 1.14 -10.32
C LEU A 114 11.91 0.84 -10.91
N SER A 115 12.34 -0.41 -10.88
CA SER A 115 13.55 -0.85 -11.58
C SER A 115 13.54 -0.49 -13.07
N ILE A 116 12.43 -0.72 -13.76
CA ILE A 116 12.27 -0.38 -15.18
C ILE A 116 12.33 1.14 -15.37
N ALA A 117 11.63 1.90 -14.51
CA ALA A 117 11.62 3.36 -14.55
C ALA A 117 13.01 3.97 -14.28
N TYR A 118 13.87 3.31 -13.48
CA TYR A 118 15.24 3.76 -13.21
C TYR A 118 16.26 3.37 -14.29
N LEU A 119 15.90 2.51 -15.24
CA LEU A 119 16.80 2.05 -16.29
C LEU A 119 17.48 3.19 -17.09
N PRO A 120 16.76 4.25 -17.55
CA PRO A 120 17.40 5.37 -18.26
C PRO A 120 18.22 6.30 -17.34
N VAL A 121 18.06 6.22 -16.02
CA VAL A 121 18.73 7.10 -15.04
C VAL A 121 20.03 6.48 -14.53
N SER A 122 19.95 5.23 -14.05
CA SER A 122 21.10 4.50 -13.51
C SER A 122 20.88 3.00 -13.61
N ARG A 123 21.72 2.33 -14.40
CA ARG A 123 21.70 0.88 -14.54
C ARG A 123 21.98 0.16 -13.21
N ALA A 124 22.83 0.74 -12.36
CA ALA A 124 23.14 0.16 -11.05
C ALA A 124 21.92 0.21 -10.12
N ALA A 125 21.20 1.34 -10.07
CA ALA A 125 19.99 1.47 -9.27
C ALA A 125 18.88 0.53 -9.79
N SER A 126 18.72 0.45 -11.11
CA SER A 126 17.79 -0.47 -11.77
C SER A 126 18.08 -1.92 -11.37
N LEU A 127 19.34 -2.39 -11.46
CA LEU A 127 19.72 -3.74 -11.05
C LEU A 127 19.47 -4.01 -9.56
N GLY A 128 19.75 -3.03 -8.68
CA GLY A 128 19.47 -3.16 -7.25
C GLY A 128 17.98 -3.34 -6.96
N LEU A 129 17.14 -2.50 -7.56
CA LEU A 129 15.67 -2.59 -7.44
C LEU A 129 15.14 -3.89 -8.04
N TRP A 130 15.68 -4.31 -9.19
CA TRP A 130 15.27 -5.52 -9.88
C TRP A 130 15.58 -6.76 -9.05
N THR A 131 16.81 -6.88 -8.54
CA THR A 131 17.24 -8.03 -7.73
C THR A 131 16.42 -8.14 -6.45
N ALA A 132 16.24 -7.03 -5.72
CA ALA A 132 15.40 -6.99 -4.54
C ALA A 132 13.94 -7.36 -4.85
N GLY A 133 13.37 -6.78 -5.92
CA GLY A 133 12.01 -7.06 -6.36
C GLY A 133 11.81 -8.52 -6.78
N ALA A 134 12.75 -9.10 -7.53
CA ALA A 134 12.67 -10.47 -8.00
C ALA A 134 12.77 -11.49 -6.87
N ILE A 135 13.69 -11.29 -5.92
CA ILE A 135 13.82 -12.13 -4.73
C ILE A 135 12.54 -12.05 -3.90
N LEU A 136 12.05 -10.84 -3.63
CA LEU A 136 10.83 -10.64 -2.85
C LEU A 136 9.61 -11.28 -3.55
N HIS A 137 9.48 -11.11 -4.86
CA HIS A 137 8.39 -11.69 -5.64
C HIS A 137 8.43 -13.20 -5.59
N LEU A 138 9.61 -13.80 -5.79
CA LEU A 138 9.80 -15.25 -5.71
C LEU A 138 9.38 -15.80 -4.34
N ILE A 139 9.78 -15.15 -3.26
CA ILE A 139 9.38 -15.56 -1.89
C ILE A 139 7.86 -15.49 -1.73
N ILE A 140 7.22 -14.40 -2.17
CA ILE A 140 5.76 -14.23 -2.08
C ILE A 140 5.05 -15.32 -2.88
N THR A 141 5.50 -15.60 -4.11
CA THR A 141 4.93 -16.66 -4.94
C THR A 141 5.03 -18.03 -4.27
N LEU A 142 6.19 -18.37 -3.69
CA LEU A 142 6.40 -19.64 -2.99
C LEU A 142 5.60 -19.75 -1.68
N MET A 143 5.21 -18.64 -1.05
CA MET A 143 4.37 -18.66 0.15
C MET A 143 2.87 -18.82 -0.18
N VAL A 144 2.44 -18.40 -1.37
CA VAL A 144 1.03 -18.42 -1.78
C VAL A 144 0.63 -19.75 -2.45
N VAL A 145 1.60 -20.44 -3.07
CA VAL A 145 1.44 -21.79 -3.63
C VAL A 145 1.53 -22.83 -2.53
#